data_AF-A0A6V8P8M2-F1
#
_entry.id   AF-A0A6V8P8M2-F1
#
_cell.length_a   1.000
_cell.length_b   1.000
_cell.length_c   1.000
_cell.angle_alpha   90.00
_cell.angle_beta   90.00
_cell.angle_gamma   90.00
#
_symmetry.space_group_name_H-M   'P 1'
#
loop_
_entity.id
_entity.type
_entity.pdbx_description
1 polymer ?
#
loop_
_entity_poly.entity_id
_entity_poly.type
_entity_poly.pdbx_seq_one_letter_code
_entity_poly.pdbx_strand_id
1 'polypeptide(L)'
;MSILNRKKVDKIPFAAYSFLLPRGEVERKLRKKGCLIFHFERVYALEMKNVEIWQKEGLEKGRKCILRRFCTPVGNLEEKILVDPGYESQWIKEFLIKKPQDYEIMKFIVENTIYYPNYEFFQQAAEDLGDDGILFATIDRTPFQRILYELAGPERLLVDVLESPDLVEGLLEILDKKMEEVYQIVADSPASMVHTWDNVTEDMTP
;
A
#
# COMPACT_ATOMS: atom_id res chain seq x y z
N MET A 1 12.88 -12.57 -18.03
CA MET A 1 13.84 -12.52 -16.89
C MET A 1 15.29 -12.11 -17.22
N SER A 2 15.72 -11.98 -18.48
CA SER A 2 17.13 -11.71 -18.81
C SER A 2 17.71 -10.41 -18.22
N ILE A 3 16.98 -9.29 -18.27
CA ILE A 3 17.44 -8.00 -17.69
C ILE A 3 17.70 -8.09 -16.19
N LEU A 4 16.76 -8.69 -15.43
CA LEU A 4 16.91 -8.86 -13.98
C LEU A 4 18.15 -9.68 -13.61
N ASN A 5 18.57 -10.58 -14.49
CA ASN A 5 19.78 -11.38 -14.34
C ASN A 5 21.02 -10.75 -15.00
N ARG A 6 20.98 -9.44 -15.31
CA ARG A 6 22.06 -8.69 -15.96
C ARG A 6 22.54 -9.30 -17.29
N LYS A 7 21.65 -10.03 -17.98
CA LYS A 7 21.91 -10.59 -19.31
C LYS A 7 21.53 -9.57 -20.37
N LYS A 8 22.30 -9.55 -21.47
CA LYS A 8 22.00 -8.72 -22.64
C LYS A 8 20.64 -9.10 -23.21
N VAL A 9 19.85 -8.10 -23.60
CA VAL A 9 18.56 -8.30 -24.26
C VAL A 9 18.52 -7.56 -25.59
N ASP A 10 17.83 -8.17 -26.55
CA ASP A 10 17.70 -7.62 -27.91
C ASP A 10 16.42 -6.79 -28.08
N LYS A 11 15.55 -6.76 -27.06
CA LYS A 11 14.28 -6.02 -27.03
C LYS A 11 14.01 -5.48 -25.63
N ILE A 12 13.33 -4.32 -25.59
CA ILE A 12 12.81 -3.75 -24.35
C ILE A 12 11.58 -4.58 -23.93
N PRO A 13 11.52 -5.07 -22.68
CA PRO A 13 10.35 -5.79 -22.19
C PRO A 13 9.16 -4.84 -22.11
N PHE A 14 8.00 -5.31 -22.58
CA PHE A 14 6.72 -4.63 -22.42
C PHE A 14 5.91 -5.39 -21.38
N ALA A 15 5.42 -4.68 -20.36
CA ALA A 15 4.66 -5.27 -19.27
C ALA A 15 3.53 -4.34 -18.84
N ALA A 16 2.49 -4.91 -18.25
CA ALA A 16 1.38 -4.15 -17.66
C ALA A 16 1.01 -4.73 -16.29
N TYR A 17 0.55 -3.85 -15.39
CA TYR A 17 0.03 -4.27 -14.10
C TYR A 17 -1.21 -5.14 -14.28
N SER A 18 -1.29 -6.23 -13.53
CA SER A 18 -2.37 -7.21 -13.64
C SER A 18 -3.75 -6.56 -13.45
N PHE A 19 -3.87 -5.57 -12.57
CA PHE A 19 -5.11 -4.84 -12.31
C PHE A 19 -5.48 -3.80 -13.38
N LEU A 20 -4.58 -3.49 -14.32
CA LEU A 20 -4.86 -2.64 -15.49
C LEU A 20 -5.13 -3.46 -16.76
N LEU A 21 -4.99 -4.78 -16.70
CA LEU A 21 -5.25 -5.68 -17.82
C LEU A 21 -6.68 -6.26 -17.72
N PRO A 22 -7.61 -5.88 -18.62
CA PRO A 22 -8.97 -6.41 -18.58
C PRO A 22 -8.98 -7.88 -18.98
N ARG A 23 -9.62 -8.74 -18.18
CA ARG A 23 -9.74 -10.17 -18.51
C ARG A 23 -10.51 -10.37 -19.81
N GLY A 24 -9.93 -11.09 -20.78
CA GLY A 24 -10.64 -11.42 -22.02
C GLY A 24 -9.76 -11.54 -23.24
N GLU A 25 -10.32 -11.23 -24.42
CA GLU A 25 -9.64 -11.39 -25.70
C GLU A 25 -8.48 -10.41 -25.88
N VAL A 26 -8.66 -9.15 -25.48
CA VAL A 26 -7.67 -8.07 -25.68
C VAL A 26 -6.40 -8.36 -24.89
N GLU A 27 -6.52 -8.67 -23.60
CA GLU A 27 -5.40 -9.06 -22.74
C GLU A 27 -4.66 -10.29 -23.31
N ARG A 28 -5.39 -11.33 -23.74
CA ARG A 28 -4.77 -12.53 -24.33
C ARG A 28 -4.02 -12.22 -25.61
N LYS A 29 -4.52 -11.30 -26.44
CA LYS A 29 -3.83 -10.82 -27.65
C LYS A 29 -2.55 -10.06 -27.29
N LEU A 30 -2.57 -9.24 -26.24
CA LEU A 30 -1.37 -8.54 -25.76
C LEU A 30 -0.32 -9.53 -25.23
N ARG A 31 -0.71 -10.50 -24.41
CA ARG A 31 0.21 -11.56 -23.95
C ARG A 31 0.81 -12.37 -25.07
N LYS A 32 0.00 -12.79 -26.05
CA LYS A 32 0.50 -13.48 -27.26
C LYS A 32 1.51 -12.66 -28.07
N LYS A 33 1.48 -11.33 -27.95
CA LYS A 33 2.45 -10.41 -28.56
C LYS A 33 3.69 -10.16 -27.69
N GLY A 34 3.79 -10.79 -26.52
CA GLY A 34 4.92 -10.68 -25.60
C GLY A 34 4.74 -9.66 -24.48
N CYS A 35 3.52 -9.19 -24.20
CA CYS A 35 3.24 -8.38 -23.01
C CYS A 35 3.31 -9.26 -21.75
N LEU A 36 4.19 -8.90 -20.81
CA LEU A 36 4.31 -9.57 -19.52
C LEU A 36 3.29 -9.02 -18.51
N ILE A 37 2.92 -9.86 -17.55
CA ILE A 37 2.08 -9.45 -16.42
C ILE A 37 2.97 -9.05 -15.24
N PHE A 38 2.78 -7.86 -14.69
CA PHE A 38 3.30 -7.50 -13.38
C PHE A 38 2.20 -7.70 -12.34
N HIS A 39 2.43 -8.64 -11.43
CA HIS A 39 1.49 -8.99 -10.37
C HIS A 39 2.12 -8.72 -9.00
N PHE A 40 1.29 -8.34 -8.04
CA PHE A 40 1.71 -7.93 -6.71
C PHE A 40 0.91 -8.72 -5.71
N GLU A 41 1.58 -9.38 -4.79
CA GLU A 41 0.92 -10.14 -3.73
C GLU A 41 1.66 -9.94 -2.42
N ARG A 42 0.91 -9.95 -1.31
CA ARG A 42 1.51 -9.84 0.03
C ARG A 42 2.10 -11.18 0.44
N VAL A 43 3.16 -11.10 1.24
CA VAL A 43 3.81 -12.26 1.87
C VAL A 43 3.58 -12.30 3.38
N TYR A 44 2.65 -11.48 3.86
CA TYR A 44 2.30 -11.38 5.27
C TYR A 44 0.80 -11.12 5.43
N ALA A 45 0.26 -11.61 6.54
CA ALA A 45 -1.03 -11.18 7.07
C ALA A 45 -0.81 -10.16 8.18
N LEU A 46 -1.83 -9.37 8.49
CA LEU A 46 -1.82 -8.45 9.62
C LEU A 46 -3.07 -8.61 10.48
N GLU A 47 -2.93 -8.37 11.76
CA GLU A 47 -4.01 -8.31 12.75
C GLU A 47 -3.86 -7.03 13.56
N MET A 48 -4.91 -6.22 13.64
CA MET A 48 -4.96 -5.05 14.52
C MET A 48 -5.65 -5.43 15.82
N LYS A 49 -4.88 -5.60 16.90
CA LYS A 49 -5.43 -5.95 18.22
C LYS A 49 -6.05 -4.74 18.89
N ASN A 50 -7.12 -4.94 19.65
CA ASN A 50 -7.81 -3.86 20.37
C ASN A 50 -8.29 -2.70 19.47
N VAL A 51 -8.48 -2.95 18.18
CA VAL A 51 -9.01 -1.98 17.22
C VAL A 51 -10.24 -2.59 16.55
N GLU A 52 -11.39 -1.95 16.70
CA GLU A 52 -12.60 -2.30 15.96
C GLU A 52 -12.71 -1.42 14.72
N ILE A 53 -12.92 -2.03 13.55
CA ILE A 53 -13.01 -1.30 12.28
C ILE A 53 -14.44 -1.34 11.78
N TRP A 54 -15.05 -0.18 11.67
CA TRP A 54 -16.36 0.01 11.03
C TRP A 54 -16.17 0.55 9.62
N GLN A 55 -16.83 -0.06 8.65
CA GLN A 55 -16.87 0.43 7.28
C GLN A 55 -18.31 0.57 6.80
N LYS A 56 -18.61 1.72 6.21
CA LYS A 56 -19.88 1.97 5.50
C LYS A 56 -19.59 2.39 4.08
N GLU A 57 -20.21 1.69 3.14
CA GLU A 57 -20.16 2.04 1.71
C GLU A 57 -21.44 2.72 1.27
N GLY A 58 -21.33 3.67 0.36
CA GLY A 58 -22.46 4.39 -0.20
C GLY A 58 -22.12 5.10 -1.50
N LEU A 59 -23.05 5.92 -1.96
CA LEU A 59 -22.87 6.78 -3.13
C LEU A 59 -22.90 8.24 -2.71
N GLU A 60 -21.91 9.01 -3.17
CA GLU A 60 -21.88 10.46 -3.04
C GLU A 60 -21.74 11.07 -4.44
N LYS A 61 -22.76 11.82 -4.86
CA LYS A 61 -22.83 12.43 -6.20
C LYS A 61 -22.57 11.41 -7.33
N GLY A 62 -23.08 10.18 -7.17
CA GLY A 62 -22.93 9.09 -8.13
C GLY A 62 -21.59 8.36 -8.09
N ARG A 63 -20.68 8.70 -7.17
CA ARG A 63 -19.40 8.00 -6.98
C ARG A 63 -19.45 7.14 -5.73
N LYS A 64 -18.81 5.98 -5.77
CA LYS A 64 -18.67 5.11 -4.60
C LYS A 64 -17.86 5.87 -3.53
N CYS A 65 -18.41 5.90 -2.32
CA CYS A 65 -17.81 6.51 -1.14
C CYS A 65 -17.70 5.47 -0.04
N ILE A 66 -16.59 5.47 0.68
CA ILE A 66 -16.32 4.62 1.82
C ILE A 66 -16.05 5.53 3.02
N LEU A 67 -16.80 5.33 4.10
CA LEU A 67 -16.53 5.90 5.41
C LEU A 67 -15.96 4.79 6.29
N ARG A 68 -14.75 4.99 6.81
CA ARG A 68 -14.07 4.01 7.67
C ARG A 68 -13.74 4.65 9.01
N ARG A 69 -14.10 3.96 10.09
CA ARG A 69 -13.81 4.36 11.46
C ARG A 69 -12.99 3.28 12.16
N PHE A 70 -11.91 3.69 12.79
CA PHE A 70 -11.10 2.87 13.69
C PHE A 70 -11.46 3.25 15.12
N CYS A 71 -12.02 2.32 15.87
CA CYS A 71 -12.38 2.51 17.28
C CYS A 71 -11.32 1.86 18.17
N THR A 72 -10.72 2.63 19.07
CA THR A 72 -9.68 2.17 19.99
C THR A 72 -10.00 2.60 21.44
N PRO A 73 -9.38 2.00 22.46
CA PRO A 73 -9.52 2.44 23.85
C PRO A 73 -9.07 3.89 24.11
N VAL A 74 -8.18 4.43 23.27
CA VAL A 74 -7.60 5.78 23.43
C VAL A 74 -8.29 6.85 22.56
N GLY A 75 -9.24 6.45 21.71
CA GLY A 75 -9.99 7.35 20.84
C GLY A 75 -10.38 6.71 19.51
N ASN A 76 -11.03 7.49 18.65
CA ASN A 76 -11.49 7.03 17.34
C ASN A 76 -10.89 7.87 16.22
N LEU A 77 -10.54 7.25 15.11
CA LEU A 77 -10.14 7.92 13.88
C LEU A 77 -11.12 7.61 12.76
N GLU A 78 -11.36 8.59 11.90
CA GLU A 78 -12.31 8.48 10.80
C GLU A 78 -11.74 9.07 9.54
N GLU A 79 -11.88 8.33 8.46
CA GLU A 79 -11.53 8.77 7.12
C GLU A 79 -12.70 8.60 6.16
N LYS A 80 -12.60 9.33 5.06
CA LYS A 80 -13.53 9.29 3.96
C LYS A 80 -12.78 9.09 2.67
N ILE A 81 -13.15 8.07 1.92
CA ILE A 81 -12.55 7.70 0.64
C ILE A 81 -13.60 7.82 -0.46
N LEU A 82 -13.27 8.51 -1.54
CA LEU A 82 -14.01 8.39 -2.80
C LEU A 82 -13.28 7.42 -3.72
N VAL A 83 -14.02 6.50 -4.33
CA VAL A 83 -13.48 5.53 -5.28
C VAL A 83 -13.73 6.05 -6.70
N ASP A 84 -12.66 6.18 -7.48
CA ASP A 84 -12.73 6.54 -8.89
C ASP A 84 -13.43 5.43 -9.69
N PRO A 85 -14.44 5.75 -10.53
CA PRO A 85 -15.18 4.74 -11.28
C PRO A 85 -14.40 4.11 -12.44
N GLY A 86 -13.25 4.68 -12.84
CA GLY A 86 -12.46 4.20 -13.96
C GLY A 86 -11.45 3.13 -13.54
N TYR A 87 -10.51 3.50 -12.66
CA TYR A 87 -9.42 2.62 -12.22
C TYR A 87 -9.62 2.04 -10.82
N GLU A 88 -10.77 2.29 -10.19
CA GLU A 88 -11.06 1.93 -8.79
C GLU A 88 -10.06 2.54 -7.78
N SER A 89 -9.32 3.56 -8.20
CA SER A 89 -8.37 4.28 -7.37
C SER A 89 -9.08 4.92 -6.18
N GLN A 90 -8.53 4.72 -4.98
CA GLN A 90 -9.06 5.28 -3.74
C GLN A 90 -8.47 6.67 -3.49
N TRP A 91 -9.34 7.67 -3.39
CA TRP A 91 -8.96 9.05 -3.12
C TRP A 91 -9.43 9.45 -1.73
N ILE A 92 -8.49 9.62 -0.80
CA ILE A 92 -8.79 10.08 0.55
C ILE A 92 -9.25 11.54 0.46
N LYS A 93 -10.46 11.80 0.95
CA LYS A 93 -11.08 13.13 1.05
C LYS A 93 -11.03 13.69 2.45
N GLU A 94 -11.03 12.82 3.45
CA GLU A 94 -10.75 13.16 4.84
C GLU A 94 -9.76 12.14 5.38
N PHE A 95 -8.61 12.62 5.83
CA PHE A 95 -7.52 11.82 6.39
C PHE A 95 -7.82 11.40 7.84
N LEU A 96 -7.10 10.39 8.33
CA LEU A 96 -7.27 9.87 9.69
C LEU A 96 -6.78 10.87 10.74
N ILE A 97 -5.64 11.50 10.51
CA ILE A 97 -5.02 12.51 11.37
C ILE A 97 -5.48 13.89 10.90
N LYS A 98 -6.33 14.54 11.69
CA LYS A 98 -6.89 15.88 11.41
C LYS A 98 -6.37 16.94 12.39
N LYS A 99 -5.88 16.51 13.55
CA LYS A 99 -5.37 17.37 14.64
C LYS A 99 -4.27 16.64 15.43
N PRO A 100 -3.44 17.36 16.22
CA PRO A 100 -2.32 16.78 16.97
C PRO A 100 -2.68 15.59 17.87
N GLN A 101 -3.87 15.60 18.48
CA GLN A 101 -4.29 14.52 19.38
C GLN A 101 -4.52 13.18 18.64
N ASP A 102 -4.73 13.22 17.32
CA ASP A 102 -4.98 12.02 16.54
C ASP A 102 -3.71 11.16 16.35
N TYR A 103 -2.52 11.75 16.52
CA TYR A 103 -1.25 11.01 16.44
C TYR A 103 -1.17 9.91 17.51
N GLU A 104 -1.59 10.19 18.74
CA GLU A 104 -1.54 9.20 19.82
C GLU A 104 -2.49 8.03 19.57
N ILE A 105 -3.65 8.29 18.95
CA ILE A 105 -4.58 7.24 18.54
C ILE A 105 -3.97 6.43 17.39
N MET A 106 -3.32 7.08 16.42
CA MET A 106 -2.66 6.39 15.30
C MET A 106 -1.50 5.53 15.79
N LYS A 107 -0.65 6.04 16.70
CA LYS A 107 0.44 5.27 17.32
C LYS A 107 -0.11 4.01 17.98
N PHE A 108 -1.18 4.12 18.75
CA PHE A 108 -1.84 2.95 19.34
C PHE A 108 -2.24 1.91 18.29
N ILE A 109 -2.85 2.33 17.17
CA ILE A 109 -3.25 1.41 16.08
C ILE A 109 -2.01 0.70 15.49
N VAL A 110 -0.94 1.45 15.21
CA VAL A 110 0.29 0.90 14.61
C VAL A 110 0.98 -0.07 15.58
N GLU A 111 1.14 0.30 16.85
CA GLU A 111 1.76 -0.55 17.88
C GLU A 111 0.98 -1.85 18.09
N ASN A 112 -0.35 -1.79 18.03
CA ASN A 112 -1.22 -2.96 18.18
C ASN A 112 -1.41 -3.73 16.87
N THR A 113 -0.75 -3.35 15.77
CA THR A 113 -0.72 -4.14 14.54
C THR A 113 0.38 -5.19 14.62
N ILE A 114 -0.01 -6.45 14.43
CA ILE A 114 0.90 -7.60 14.42
C ILE A 114 0.95 -8.16 13.01
N TYR A 115 2.15 -8.39 12.51
CA TYR A 115 2.41 -9.00 11.22
C TYR A 115 2.78 -10.48 11.38
N TYR A 116 2.19 -11.33 10.55
CA TYR A 116 2.46 -12.77 10.53
C TYR A 116 2.95 -13.18 9.13
N PRO A 117 4.00 -14.01 9.01
CA PRO A 117 4.34 -14.64 7.75
C PRO A 117 3.13 -15.36 7.15
N ASN A 118 2.80 -15.04 5.91
CA ASN A 118 1.77 -15.75 5.16
C ASN A 118 2.14 -15.76 3.67
N TYR A 119 2.70 -16.89 3.23
CA TYR A 119 3.22 -17.04 1.87
C TYR A 119 2.26 -17.81 0.95
N GLU A 120 1.13 -18.30 1.47
CA GLU A 120 0.23 -19.19 0.73
C GLU A 120 -0.34 -18.51 -0.53
N PHE A 121 -0.88 -17.30 -0.38
CA PHE A 121 -1.40 -16.53 -1.51
C PHE A 121 -0.31 -16.16 -2.51
N PHE A 122 0.88 -15.83 -2.02
CA PHE A 122 2.02 -15.52 -2.88
C PHE A 122 2.47 -16.72 -3.70
N GLN A 123 2.55 -17.91 -3.09
CA GLN A 123 2.92 -19.14 -3.76
C GLN A 123 1.86 -19.54 -4.79
N GLN A 124 0.58 -19.46 -4.45
CA GLN A 124 -0.51 -19.71 -5.39
C GLN A 124 -0.44 -18.74 -6.58
N ALA A 125 -0.21 -17.46 -6.32
CA ALA A 125 -0.07 -16.45 -7.37
C ALA A 125 1.16 -16.72 -8.26
N ALA A 126 2.25 -17.24 -7.71
CA ALA A 126 3.44 -17.63 -8.47
C ALA A 126 3.15 -18.82 -9.40
N GLU A 127 2.45 -19.84 -8.89
CA GLU A 127 2.03 -21.01 -9.67
C GLU A 127 1.08 -20.62 -10.80
N ASP A 128 0.08 -19.79 -10.50
CA ASP A 128 -0.91 -19.31 -11.47
C ASP A 128 -0.28 -18.43 -12.56
N LEU A 129 0.72 -17.61 -12.19
CA LEU A 129 1.42 -16.72 -13.11
C LEU A 129 2.39 -17.48 -14.02
N GLY A 130 3.08 -18.50 -13.49
CA GLY A 130 4.10 -19.26 -14.22
C GLY A 130 5.14 -18.35 -14.89
N ASP A 131 5.37 -18.57 -16.18
CA ASP A 131 6.34 -17.80 -16.99
C ASP A 131 5.76 -16.55 -17.65
N ASP A 132 4.47 -16.23 -17.43
CA ASP A 132 3.77 -15.12 -18.12
C ASP A 132 4.10 -13.74 -17.53
N GLY A 133 4.91 -13.64 -16.48
CA GLY A 133 5.12 -12.38 -15.79
C GLY A 133 6.20 -12.32 -14.72
N ILE A 134 6.09 -11.30 -13.88
CA ILE A 134 6.89 -11.08 -12.68
C ILE A 134 5.93 -10.89 -11.51
N LEU A 135 6.14 -11.69 -10.47
CA LEU A 135 5.47 -11.54 -9.19
C LEU A 135 6.34 -10.75 -8.22
N PHE A 136 5.78 -9.71 -7.63
CA PHE A 136 6.42 -8.89 -6.62
C PHE A 136 5.79 -9.16 -5.26
N ALA A 137 6.64 -9.38 -4.24
CA ALA A 137 6.19 -9.21 -2.86
C ALA A 137 5.93 -7.72 -2.66
N THR A 138 4.68 -7.36 -2.41
CA THR A 138 4.33 -5.97 -2.15
C THR A 138 4.47 -5.66 -0.67
N ILE A 139 5.13 -4.53 -0.38
CA ILE A 139 5.20 -3.92 0.93
C ILE A 139 4.53 -2.55 0.90
N ASP A 140 4.18 -2.04 2.07
CA ASP A 140 3.59 -0.72 2.20
C ASP A 140 4.61 0.38 1.84
N ARG A 141 4.13 1.63 1.81
CA ARG A 141 4.96 2.83 1.62
C ARG A 141 5.93 3.01 2.78
N THR A 142 7.00 3.75 2.53
CA THR A 142 7.88 4.20 3.62
C THR A 142 7.10 5.03 4.65
N PRO A 143 7.55 5.09 5.92
CA PRO A 143 6.82 5.73 7.00
C PRO A 143 6.36 7.16 6.66
N PHE A 144 7.26 7.97 6.11
CA PHE A 144 6.95 9.35 5.74
C PHE A 144 5.85 9.43 4.67
N GLN A 145 5.98 8.64 3.61
CA GLN A 145 5.01 8.58 2.51
C GLN A 145 3.66 8.05 2.96
N ARG A 146 3.65 7.12 3.90
CA ARG A 146 2.42 6.61 4.51
C ARG A 146 1.71 7.73 5.28
N ILE A 147 2.43 8.51 6.09
CA ILE A 147 1.84 9.67 6.77
C ILE A 147 1.31 10.69 5.75
N LEU A 148 2.12 10.99 4.73
CA LEU A 148 1.82 11.98 3.70
C LEU A 148 0.57 11.62 2.86
N TYR A 149 0.47 10.38 2.37
CA TYR A 149 -0.57 10.00 1.41
C TYR A 149 -1.76 9.27 2.02
N GLU A 150 -1.61 8.67 3.19
CA GLU A 150 -2.63 7.79 3.77
C GLU A 150 -3.16 8.30 5.11
N LEU A 151 -2.30 8.86 5.98
CA LEU A 151 -2.69 9.12 7.36
C LEU A 151 -3.08 10.57 7.63
N ALA A 152 -2.27 11.55 7.22
CA ALA A 152 -2.47 12.98 7.55
C ALA A 152 -2.77 13.85 6.32
N GLY A 153 -2.24 13.49 5.15
CA GLY A 153 -2.27 14.38 4.00
C GLY A 153 -1.15 15.41 4.04
N PRO A 154 -0.83 16.05 2.89
CA PRO A 154 0.27 17.01 2.79
C PRO A 154 0.09 18.24 3.68
N GLU A 155 -1.09 18.85 3.69
CA GLU A 155 -1.32 20.09 4.45
C GLU A 155 -1.13 19.89 5.96
N ARG A 156 -1.78 18.86 6.54
CA ARG A 156 -1.66 18.57 7.98
C ARG A 156 -0.24 18.18 8.35
N LEU A 157 0.39 17.28 7.59
CA LEU A 157 1.74 16.81 7.86
C LEU A 157 2.74 17.97 7.84
N LEU A 158 2.69 18.85 6.84
CA LEU A 158 3.62 19.98 6.73
C LEU A 158 3.45 20.98 7.88
N VAL A 159 2.21 21.23 8.33
CA VAL A 159 1.97 22.04 9.53
C VAL A 159 2.54 21.36 10.77
N ASP A 160 2.31 20.05 10.94
CA ASP A 160 2.80 19.31 12.11
C ASP A 160 4.32 19.22 12.18
N VAL A 161 5.00 19.05 11.04
CA VAL A 161 6.47 19.07 10.99
C VAL A 161 7.04 20.40 11.49
N LEU A 162 6.33 21.51 11.27
CA LEU A 162 6.75 22.83 11.74
C LEU A 162 6.34 23.12 13.19
N GLU A 163 5.11 22.79 13.58
CA GLU A 163 4.53 23.21 14.86
C GLU A 163 4.62 22.13 15.96
N SER A 164 4.77 20.86 15.59
CA SER A 164 4.75 19.73 16.52
C SER A 164 5.61 18.55 16.02
N PRO A 165 6.90 18.78 15.70
CA PRO A 165 7.77 17.77 15.08
C PRO A 165 7.85 16.49 15.90
N ASP A 166 7.91 16.59 17.23
CA ASP A 166 7.96 15.43 18.15
C ASP A 166 6.81 14.43 17.94
N LEU A 167 5.61 14.91 17.56
CA LEU A 167 4.46 14.03 17.28
C LEU A 167 4.66 13.24 15.99
N VAL A 168 5.17 13.91 14.95
CA VAL A 168 5.46 13.31 13.64
C VAL A 168 6.61 12.32 13.76
N GLU A 169 7.71 12.73 14.39
CA GLU A 169 8.89 11.89 14.64
C GLU A 169 8.51 10.64 15.45
N GLY A 170 7.74 10.80 16.52
CA GLY A 170 7.29 9.65 17.30
C GLY A 170 6.44 8.65 16.50
N LEU A 171 5.61 9.11 15.56
CA LEU A 171 4.86 8.20 14.69
C LEU A 171 5.75 7.57 13.62
N LEU A 172 6.70 8.32 13.05
CA LEU A 172 7.69 7.81 12.09
C LEU A 172 8.50 6.67 12.71
N GLU A 173 9.02 6.83 13.92
CA GLU A 173 9.81 5.81 14.61
C GLU A 173 9.04 4.51 14.83
N ILE A 174 7.76 4.59 15.19
CA ILE A 174 6.91 3.40 15.41
C ILE A 174 6.61 2.72 14.08
N LEU A 175 6.30 3.49 13.04
CA LEU A 175 6.08 2.95 11.70
C LEU A 175 7.35 2.28 11.15
N ASP A 176 8.52 2.87 11.39
CA ASP A 176 9.81 2.32 10.96
C ASP A 176 10.09 0.98 11.64
N LYS A 177 9.94 0.89 12.97
CA LYS A 177 10.05 -0.37 13.72
C LYS A 177 9.10 -1.46 13.18
N LYS A 178 7.86 -1.10 12.88
CA LYS A 178 6.89 -2.05 12.27
C LYS A 178 7.28 -2.46 10.86
N MET A 179 7.89 -1.57 10.10
CA MET A 179 8.37 -1.87 8.76
C MET A 179 9.58 -2.82 8.79
N GLU A 180 10.45 -2.73 9.80
CA GLU A 180 11.52 -3.70 10.03
C GLU A 180 10.98 -5.12 10.27
N GLU A 181 9.90 -5.26 11.05
CA GLU A 181 9.22 -6.56 11.24
C GLU A 181 8.76 -7.14 9.89
N VAL A 182 8.15 -6.31 9.03
CA VAL A 182 7.71 -6.71 7.68
C VAL A 182 8.90 -7.06 6.79
N TYR A 183 9.99 -6.29 6.84
CA TYR A 183 11.19 -6.57 6.06
C TYR A 183 11.81 -7.92 6.39
N GLN A 184 11.80 -8.32 7.66
CA GLN A 184 12.26 -9.65 8.05
C GLN A 184 11.39 -10.74 7.43
N ILE A 185 10.06 -10.61 7.50
CA ILE A 185 9.13 -11.57 6.88
C ILE A 185 9.36 -11.64 5.36
N VAL A 186 9.51 -10.49 4.70
CA VAL A 186 9.73 -10.43 3.25
C VAL A 186 11.08 -11.05 2.86
N ALA A 187 12.14 -10.81 3.64
CA ALA A 187 13.45 -11.40 3.41
C ALA A 187 13.45 -12.93 3.53
N ASP A 188 12.62 -13.48 4.43
CA ASP A 188 12.44 -14.91 4.62
C ASP A 188 11.40 -15.53 3.67
N SER A 189 10.73 -14.70 2.85
CA SER A 189 9.69 -15.14 1.91
C SER A 189 10.27 -15.78 0.65
N PRO A 190 9.48 -16.55 -0.13
CA PRO A 190 9.93 -17.10 -1.41
C PRO A 190 10.05 -16.05 -2.53
N ALA A 191 9.79 -14.77 -2.25
CA ALA A 191 9.79 -13.73 -3.27
C ALA A 191 11.21 -13.37 -3.73
N SER A 192 11.43 -13.39 -5.05
CA SER A 192 12.68 -12.94 -5.65
C SER A 192 12.74 -11.43 -5.90
N MET A 193 11.60 -10.76 -5.83
CA MET A 193 11.43 -9.34 -6.14
C MET A 193 10.49 -8.70 -5.12
N VAL A 194 10.85 -7.51 -4.65
CA VAL A 194 10.04 -6.73 -3.70
C VAL A 194 9.68 -5.40 -4.35
N HIS A 195 8.47 -4.93 -4.12
CA HIS A 195 7.99 -3.64 -4.59
C HIS A 195 7.40 -2.83 -3.45
N THR A 196 7.83 -1.58 -3.31
CA THR A 196 7.21 -0.58 -2.44
C THR A 196 6.50 0.46 -3.29
N TRP A 197 5.32 0.91 -2.84
CA TRP A 197 4.50 1.91 -3.53
C TRP A 197 4.94 3.35 -3.23
N ASP A 198 6.22 3.54 -2.94
CA ASP A 198 6.81 4.81 -2.60
C ASP A 198 7.03 5.65 -3.86
N ASN A 199 6.16 6.63 -4.06
CA ASN A 199 6.17 7.49 -5.23
C ASN A 199 6.85 8.81 -4.87
N VAL A 200 7.89 9.18 -5.61
CA VAL A 200 8.49 10.51 -5.50
C VAL A 200 7.74 11.44 -6.46
N THR A 201 7.08 12.47 -5.93
CA THR A 201 6.49 13.55 -6.72
C THR A 201 7.39 14.78 -6.68
N GLU A 202 7.47 15.52 -7.79
CA GLU A 202 8.29 16.74 -7.94
C GLU A 202 8.00 17.78 -6.84
N ASP A 203 6.73 17.93 -6.45
CA ASP A 203 6.29 18.89 -5.42
C ASP A 203 6.86 18.63 -4.02
N MET A 204 7.47 17.45 -3.80
CA MET A 204 8.06 17.03 -2.52
C MET A 204 9.59 16.86 -2.62
N THR A 205 10.21 17.30 -3.72
CA THR A 205 11.67 17.35 -3.89
C THR A 205 12.20 18.78 -3.75
N PRO A 206 13.41 18.99 -3.17
CA PRO A 206 14.00 20.31 -2.93
C PRO A 206 14.21 21.18 -4.18
#